data_AF-E8LDI2-F1
#
_entry.id   AF-E8LDI2-F1
#
_cell.length_a   1.000
_cell.length_b   1.000
_cell.length_c   1.000
_cell.angle_alpha   90.00
_cell.angle_beta   90.00
_cell.angle_gamma   90.00
#
_symmetry.space_group_name_H-M   'P 1'
#
loop_
_entity.id
_entity.type
_entity.pdbx_description
1 polymer ?
#
loop_
_entity_poly.entity_id
_entity_poly.type
_entity_poly.pdbx_seq_one_letter_code
_entity_poly.pdbx_strand_id
1 'polypeptide(L)'
;MRKLLLLLTCLLMCCCSALALAADKTKAADDLNAIKPMETISAAVMNDRLQAGNNEDLLYVKIKEDRVEVYQGLATDRSLRKQLILTMPNTEMLRLYTNNKATFAQMNKMLSDYESSNANFNGYKIITDKDTPKKLENGGKIYRLWFMKIEREKQSRRGGWNFPIGIGIGIGGGHHHGPWIGVGW
;
A
#
# COMPACT_ATOMS: atom_id res chain seq x y z
N MET A 1 11.20 26.27 57.96
CA MET A 1 11.38 25.79 56.57
C MET A 1 10.64 24.48 56.26
N ARG A 2 9.49 24.18 56.91
CA ARG A 2 8.68 22.97 56.60
C ARG A 2 7.50 23.22 55.64
N LYS A 3 7.01 24.48 55.57
CA LYS A 3 5.90 24.86 54.68
C LYS A 3 6.32 25.02 53.21
N LEU A 4 7.59 25.40 52.97
CA LEU A 4 8.15 25.50 51.62
C LEU A 4 8.36 24.12 50.98
N LEU A 5 8.74 23.12 51.79
CA LEU A 5 8.95 21.74 51.33
C LEU A 5 7.63 21.09 50.89
N LEU A 6 6.53 21.36 51.61
CA LEU A 6 5.19 20.86 51.28
C LEU A 6 4.64 21.43 49.97
N LEU A 7 4.91 22.72 49.68
CA LEU A 7 4.53 23.34 48.40
C LEU A 7 5.34 22.76 47.23
N LEU A 8 6.63 22.45 47.44
CA LEU A 8 7.47 21.84 46.41
C LEU A 8 7.02 20.40 46.07
N THR A 9 6.60 19.61 47.07
CA THR A 9 6.04 18.27 46.84
C THR A 9 4.67 18.30 46.17
N CYS A 10 3.84 19.32 46.46
CA CYS A 10 2.54 19.48 45.81
C CYS A 10 2.67 19.92 44.34
N LEU A 11 3.69 20.73 44.03
CA LEU A 11 4.00 21.15 42.67
C LEU A 11 4.56 19.99 41.83
N LEU A 12 5.40 19.11 42.42
CA LEU A 12 5.96 17.95 41.71
C LEU A 12 4.91 16.88 41.36
N MET A 13 3.91 16.66 42.23
CA MET A 13 2.81 15.72 41.98
C MET A 13 1.77 16.23 40.97
N CYS A 14 1.83 17.51 40.58
CA CYS A 14 0.92 18.09 39.60
C CYS A 14 1.42 18.00 38.14
N CYS A 15 2.67 17.56 37.92
CA CYS A 15 3.31 17.61 36.59
C CYS A 15 3.42 16.26 35.86
N CYS A 16 2.90 15.16 36.41
CA CYS A 16 3.05 13.83 35.81
C CYS A 16 1.86 13.34 34.96
N SER A 17 0.85 14.18 34.71
CA SER A 17 -0.34 13.80 33.91
C SER A 17 -0.35 14.42 32.51
N ALA A 18 0.83 14.62 31.91
CA ALA A 18 0.96 14.98 30.51
C ALA A 18 1.91 14.01 29.81
N LEU A 19 1.63 12.70 29.89
CA LEU A 19 1.94 11.85 28.75
C LEU A 19 1.06 12.32 27.60
N ALA A 20 1.57 13.29 26.84
CA ALA A 20 1.09 13.55 25.50
C ALA A 20 1.39 12.28 24.69
N LEU A 21 0.43 11.35 24.70
CA LEU A 21 0.34 10.34 23.68
C LEU A 21 0.21 11.13 22.38
N ALA A 22 1.31 11.23 21.64
CA ALA A 22 1.31 11.69 20.27
C ALA A 22 0.38 10.73 19.52
N ALA A 23 -0.91 11.09 19.48
CA ALA A 23 -1.86 10.53 18.57
C ALA A 23 -1.30 10.84 17.20
N ASP A 24 -0.57 9.87 16.66
CA ASP A 24 -0.29 9.77 15.25
C ASP A 24 -1.64 10.03 14.58
N LYS A 25 -1.75 11.17 13.89
CA LYS A 25 -2.96 11.52 13.14
C LYS A 25 -3.02 10.54 11.98
N THR A 26 -3.40 9.30 12.25
CA THR A 26 -4.20 8.56 11.31
C THR A 26 -5.44 9.42 11.12
N LYS A 27 -5.45 10.13 10.00
CA LYS A 27 -6.66 10.68 9.43
C LYS A 27 -7.60 9.50 9.25
N ALA A 28 -8.37 9.18 10.27
CA ALA A 28 -9.62 8.48 10.13
C ALA A 28 -10.54 9.47 9.40
N ALA A 29 -10.29 9.62 8.11
CA ALA A 29 -11.39 9.88 7.21
C ALA A 29 -12.31 8.69 7.41
N ASP A 30 -13.47 8.93 8.01
CA ASP A 30 -14.61 8.05 7.89
C ASP A 30 -14.97 8.04 6.40
N ASP A 31 -14.22 7.24 5.65
CA ASP A 31 -14.29 7.17 4.21
C ASP A 31 -15.54 6.33 3.95
N LEU A 32 -16.65 6.99 3.61
CA LEU A 32 -17.93 6.37 3.28
C LEU A 32 -17.84 5.28 2.18
N ASN A 33 -16.66 5.13 1.56
CA ASN A 33 -16.32 4.13 0.56
C ASN A 33 -15.31 3.06 1.04
N ALA A 34 -14.98 2.99 2.33
CA ALA A 34 -14.07 1.97 2.86
C ALA A 34 -14.77 0.59 2.89
N ILE A 35 -14.19 -0.37 2.16
CA ILE A 35 -14.65 -1.75 2.21
C ILE A 35 -14.45 -2.32 3.62
N LYS A 36 -15.51 -2.86 4.21
CA LYS A 36 -15.44 -3.55 5.51
C LYS A 36 -15.17 -5.03 5.30
N PRO A 37 -14.32 -5.66 6.13
CA PRO A 37 -14.16 -7.10 6.08
C PRO A 37 -15.48 -7.78 6.47
N MET A 38 -15.79 -8.90 5.82
CA MET A 38 -16.92 -9.76 6.17
C MET A 38 -16.71 -10.37 7.56
N GLU A 39 -15.48 -10.78 7.84
CA GLU A 39 -15.09 -11.43 9.10
C GLU A 39 -13.61 -11.13 9.39
N THR A 40 -13.25 -11.12 10.66
CA THR A 40 -11.85 -11.14 11.11
C THR A 40 -11.60 -12.45 11.85
N ILE A 41 -10.64 -13.23 11.36
CA ILE A 41 -10.32 -14.57 11.87
C ILE A 41 -8.84 -14.69 12.25
N SER A 42 -8.51 -15.74 12.99
CA SER A 42 -7.12 -16.11 13.30
C SER A 42 -6.44 -16.77 12.10
N ALA A 43 -5.11 -16.83 12.11
CA ALA A 43 -4.36 -17.48 11.04
C ALA A 43 -4.59 -19.00 11.00
N ALA A 44 -4.87 -19.62 12.14
CA ALA A 44 -5.23 -21.03 12.22
C ALA A 44 -6.55 -21.32 11.49
N VAL A 45 -7.61 -20.56 11.78
CA VAL A 45 -8.92 -20.72 11.13
C VAL A 45 -8.83 -20.46 9.62
N MET A 46 -8.03 -19.47 9.20
CA MET A 46 -7.76 -19.23 7.78
C MET A 46 -7.15 -20.48 7.13
N ASN A 47 -6.13 -21.08 7.75
CA ASN A 47 -5.48 -22.27 7.20
C ASN A 47 -6.46 -23.44 7.08
N ASP A 48 -7.28 -23.68 8.08
CA ASP A 48 -8.28 -24.75 8.07
C ASP A 48 -9.29 -24.56 6.91
N ARG A 49 -9.81 -23.32 6.74
CA ARG A 49 -10.71 -22.98 5.62
C ARG A 49 -10.03 -23.13 4.26
N LEU A 50 -8.76 -22.72 4.15
CA LEU A 50 -7.98 -22.89 2.93
C LEU A 50 -7.70 -24.37 2.63
N GLN A 51 -7.44 -25.20 3.65
CA GLN A 51 -7.26 -26.66 3.49
C GLN A 51 -8.56 -27.36 3.08
N ALA A 52 -9.72 -26.91 3.58
CA ALA A 52 -11.02 -27.45 3.18
C ALA A 52 -11.25 -27.36 1.65
N GLY A 53 -10.62 -26.38 0.98
CA GLY A 53 -10.58 -26.34 -0.48
C GLY A 53 -11.81 -25.71 -1.13
N ASN A 54 -12.66 -25.02 -0.36
CA ASN A 54 -13.84 -24.35 -0.91
C ASN A 54 -13.41 -23.27 -1.90
N ASN A 55 -13.90 -23.33 -3.14
CA ASN A 55 -13.59 -22.36 -4.21
C ASN A 55 -14.50 -21.11 -4.16
N GLU A 56 -15.01 -20.78 -2.98
CA GLU A 56 -15.82 -19.58 -2.76
C GLU A 56 -15.03 -18.32 -3.12
N ASP A 57 -15.72 -17.26 -3.53
CA ASP A 57 -15.10 -15.96 -3.84
C ASP A 57 -14.67 -15.23 -2.56
N LEU A 58 -13.71 -15.81 -1.84
CA LEU A 58 -13.14 -15.31 -0.61
C LEU A 58 -11.68 -14.95 -0.82
N LEU A 59 -11.28 -13.79 -0.31
CA LEU A 59 -9.91 -13.33 -0.22
C LEU A 59 -9.56 -13.10 1.24
N TYR A 60 -8.52 -13.79 1.69
CA TYR A 60 -7.98 -13.67 3.03
C TYR A 60 -6.77 -12.75 2.98
N VAL A 61 -6.80 -11.66 3.75
CA VAL A 61 -5.69 -10.71 3.84
C VAL A 61 -5.05 -10.79 5.22
N LYS A 62 -3.78 -11.20 5.26
CA LYS A 62 -3.04 -11.31 6.51
C LYS A 62 -2.46 -9.95 6.90
N ILE A 63 -3.08 -9.32 7.91
CA ILE A 63 -2.69 -7.99 8.40
C ILE A 63 -1.59 -8.08 9.46
N LYS A 64 -1.72 -9.03 10.38
CA LYS A 64 -0.72 -9.33 11.42
C LYS A 64 -0.52 -10.85 11.50
N GLU A 65 0.38 -11.28 12.38
CA GLU A 65 0.69 -12.70 12.56
C GLU A 65 -0.55 -13.58 12.78
N ASP A 66 -1.46 -13.12 13.65
CA ASP A 66 -2.70 -13.84 13.99
C ASP A 66 -3.99 -13.03 13.70
N ARG A 67 -3.93 -12.04 12.82
CA ARG A 67 -5.11 -11.28 12.39
C ARG A 67 -5.25 -11.33 10.88
N VAL A 68 -6.32 -11.98 10.43
CA VAL A 68 -6.68 -12.14 9.02
C VAL A 68 -8.05 -11.53 8.78
N GLU A 69 -8.15 -10.69 7.76
CA GLU A 69 -9.41 -10.07 7.33
C GLU A 69 -9.93 -10.80 6.08
N VAL A 70 -11.21 -11.15 6.10
CA VAL A 70 -11.86 -11.91 5.03
C VAL A 70 -12.76 -10.99 4.21
N TYR A 71 -12.61 -11.04 2.89
CA TYR A 71 -13.40 -10.26 1.94
C TYR A 71 -14.07 -11.16 0.92
N GLN A 72 -15.24 -10.75 0.44
CA GLN A 72 -16.04 -11.50 -0.54
C GLN A 72 -16.41 -10.63 -1.74
N GLY A 73 -16.67 -11.24 -2.90
CA GLY A 73 -17.20 -10.56 -4.09
C GLY A 73 -16.13 -9.87 -4.95
N LEU A 74 -14.86 -10.20 -4.74
CA LEU A 74 -13.74 -9.54 -5.39
C LEU A 74 -13.45 -10.08 -6.79
N ALA A 75 -14.03 -11.21 -7.20
CA ALA A 75 -13.83 -11.73 -8.55
C ALA A 75 -14.42 -10.80 -9.63
N THR A 76 -15.62 -10.28 -9.41
CA THR A 76 -16.35 -9.49 -10.43
C THR A 76 -16.19 -7.99 -10.23
N ASP A 77 -16.07 -7.52 -8.99
CA ASP A 77 -16.11 -6.09 -8.69
C ASP A 77 -14.71 -5.44 -8.62
N ARG A 78 -14.39 -4.64 -9.64
CA ARG A 78 -13.14 -3.87 -9.69
C ARG A 78 -13.09 -2.75 -8.66
N SER A 79 -14.22 -2.14 -8.34
CA SER A 79 -14.30 -1.05 -7.36
C SER A 79 -13.96 -1.57 -5.96
N LEU A 80 -14.55 -2.71 -5.57
CA LEU A 80 -14.24 -3.36 -4.29
C LEU A 80 -12.76 -3.72 -4.18
N ARG A 81 -12.17 -4.28 -5.25
CA ARG A 81 -10.72 -4.55 -5.27
C ARG A 81 -9.88 -3.28 -5.08
N LYS A 82 -10.27 -2.16 -5.71
CA LYS A 82 -9.57 -0.88 -5.55
C LYS A 82 -9.71 -0.33 -4.13
N GLN A 83 -10.93 -0.35 -3.58
CA GLN A 83 -11.21 0.08 -2.21
C GLN A 83 -10.43 -0.77 -1.19
N LEU A 84 -10.29 -2.06 -1.44
CA LEU A 84 -9.46 -2.95 -0.62
C LEU A 84 -8.02 -2.45 -0.56
N ILE A 85 -7.36 -2.25 -1.70
CA ILE A 85 -5.95 -1.79 -1.74
C ILE A 85 -5.79 -0.41 -1.07
N LEU A 86 -6.78 0.49 -1.22
CA LEU A 86 -6.76 1.79 -0.56
C LEU A 86 -6.83 1.67 0.97
N THR A 87 -7.75 0.84 1.46
CA THR A 87 -8.05 0.66 2.89
C THR A 87 -6.96 -0.12 3.62
N MET A 88 -6.27 -1.02 2.91
CA MET A 88 -5.20 -1.83 3.46
C MET A 88 -4.09 -0.97 4.10
N PRO A 89 -3.46 -1.40 5.20
CA PRO A 89 -2.45 -0.59 5.87
C PRO A 89 -1.16 -0.51 5.03
N ASN A 90 -0.40 0.57 5.21
CA ASN A 90 0.93 0.72 4.62
C ASN A 90 1.94 -0.11 5.44
N THR A 91 1.89 -1.43 5.29
CA THR A 91 2.85 -2.35 5.93
C THR A 91 3.91 -2.80 4.94
N GLU A 92 5.03 -3.31 5.45
CA GLU A 92 6.15 -3.78 4.61
C GLU A 92 5.67 -4.80 3.58
N MET A 93 4.89 -5.83 3.92
CA MET A 93 4.38 -6.80 2.95
C MET A 93 3.02 -7.38 3.36
N LEU A 94 1.99 -7.11 2.57
CA LEU A 94 0.65 -7.69 2.77
C LEU A 94 0.51 -8.97 1.97
N ARG A 95 0.18 -10.07 2.65
CA ARG A 95 -0.05 -11.37 2.02
C ARG A 95 -1.53 -11.65 1.85
N LEU A 96 -1.90 -12.13 0.67
CA LEU A 96 -3.27 -12.47 0.33
C LEU A 96 -3.34 -13.92 -0.12
N TYR A 97 -4.40 -14.59 0.33
CA TYR A 97 -4.66 -16.00 0.08
C TYR A 97 -6.06 -16.18 -0.46
N THR A 98 -6.23 -17.06 -1.42
CA THR A 98 -7.55 -17.47 -1.93
C THR A 98 -7.47 -18.84 -2.57
N ASN A 99 -8.58 -19.58 -2.53
CA ASN A 99 -8.72 -20.82 -3.27
C ASN A 99 -9.36 -20.58 -4.66
N ASN A 100 -9.98 -19.42 -4.85
CA ASN A 100 -10.68 -19.09 -6.07
C ASN A 100 -9.73 -18.51 -7.12
N LYS A 101 -9.62 -19.22 -8.24
CA LYS A 101 -8.78 -18.84 -9.38
C LYS A 101 -9.19 -17.51 -10.01
N ALA A 102 -10.48 -17.20 -10.08
CA ALA A 102 -10.98 -15.96 -10.67
C ALA A 102 -10.63 -14.76 -9.79
N THR A 103 -10.86 -14.85 -8.48
CA THR A 103 -10.47 -13.84 -7.49
C THR A 103 -8.97 -13.57 -7.55
N PHE A 104 -8.17 -14.65 -7.57
CA PHE A 104 -6.71 -14.55 -7.74
C PHE A 104 -6.33 -13.83 -9.04
N ALA A 105 -6.87 -14.27 -10.18
CA ALA A 105 -6.49 -13.73 -11.48
C ALA A 105 -6.82 -12.23 -11.59
N GLN A 106 -7.99 -11.82 -11.10
CA GLN A 106 -8.45 -10.44 -11.17
C GLN A 106 -7.68 -9.53 -10.21
N MET A 107 -7.38 -10.01 -9.01
CA MET A 107 -6.55 -9.27 -8.05
C MET A 107 -5.11 -9.13 -8.54
N ASN A 108 -4.50 -10.24 -8.99
CA ASN A 108 -3.14 -10.25 -9.53
C ASN A 108 -3.03 -9.32 -10.75
N LYS A 109 -3.97 -9.42 -11.70
CA LYS A 109 -3.98 -8.54 -12.88
C LYS A 109 -3.99 -7.07 -12.47
N MET A 110 -4.88 -6.68 -11.55
CA MET A 110 -5.01 -5.29 -11.15
C MET A 110 -3.75 -4.77 -10.42
N LEU A 111 -3.14 -5.58 -9.56
CA LEU A 111 -1.89 -5.22 -8.88
C LEU A 111 -0.72 -5.09 -9.86
N SER A 112 -0.56 -6.06 -10.79
CA SER A 112 0.48 -6.01 -11.81
C SER A 112 0.28 -4.85 -12.79
N ASP A 113 -0.97 -4.51 -13.13
CA ASP A 113 -1.30 -3.33 -13.95
C ASP A 113 -0.85 -2.05 -13.24
N TYR A 114 -1.04 -1.93 -11.92
CA TYR A 114 -0.58 -0.76 -11.15
C TYR A 114 0.93 -0.67 -11.04
N GLU A 115 1.61 -1.79 -10.84
CA GLU A 115 3.07 -1.83 -10.79
C GLU A 115 3.70 -1.48 -12.15
N SER A 116 3.23 -2.09 -13.23
CA SER A 116 3.76 -1.88 -14.59
C SER A 116 3.50 -0.47 -15.13
N SER A 117 2.32 0.09 -14.86
CA SER A 117 1.99 1.46 -15.25
C SER A 117 2.69 2.52 -14.39
N ASN A 118 3.34 2.12 -13.30
CA ASN A 118 3.91 3.03 -12.30
C ASN A 118 2.87 4.09 -11.85
N ALA A 119 1.60 3.68 -11.80
CA ALA A 119 0.47 4.57 -11.54
C ALA A 119 0.57 5.16 -10.13
N ASN A 120 0.14 6.41 -10.00
CA ASN A 120 -0.02 7.02 -8.68
C ASN A 120 -1.29 6.47 -8.03
N PHE A 121 -1.12 5.61 -7.03
CA PHE A 121 -2.21 5.06 -6.24
C PHE A 121 -2.32 5.80 -4.91
N ASN A 122 -3.04 6.93 -4.89
CA ASN A 122 -3.26 7.77 -3.71
C ASN A 122 -1.96 8.19 -2.98
N GLY A 123 -0.92 8.56 -3.74
CA GLY A 123 0.40 8.92 -3.22
C GLY A 123 1.38 7.75 -3.10
N TYR A 124 0.96 6.52 -3.40
CA TYR A 124 1.79 5.33 -3.30
C TYR A 124 2.05 4.69 -4.67
N LYS A 125 3.19 4.02 -4.78
CA LYS A 125 3.49 3.03 -5.81
C LYS A 125 3.19 1.65 -5.26
N ILE A 126 2.55 0.81 -6.07
CA ILE A 126 2.32 -0.60 -5.74
C ILE A 126 3.50 -1.43 -6.25
N ILE A 127 4.03 -2.31 -5.40
CA ILE A 127 4.91 -3.43 -5.78
C ILE A 127 4.18 -4.71 -5.48
N THR A 128 4.25 -5.71 -6.36
CA THR A 128 3.53 -6.97 -6.18
C THR A 128 4.29 -8.16 -6.73
N ASP A 129 4.03 -9.34 -6.19
CA ASP A 129 4.42 -10.60 -6.80
C ASP A 129 3.46 -11.71 -6.37
N LYS A 130 3.57 -12.87 -7.02
CA LYS A 130 2.77 -14.06 -6.75
C LYS A 130 3.66 -15.23 -6.35
N ASP A 131 3.24 -15.98 -5.35
CA ASP A 131 3.94 -17.21 -5.01
C ASP A 131 3.44 -18.37 -5.87
N THR A 132 4.23 -19.45 -5.90
CA THR A 132 3.76 -20.70 -6.49
C THR A 132 2.54 -21.21 -5.70
N PRO A 133 1.42 -21.52 -6.37
CA PRO A 133 0.22 -22.02 -5.68
C PRO A 133 0.50 -23.32 -4.93
N LYS A 134 0.04 -23.43 -3.68
CA LYS A 134 0.12 -24.66 -2.90
C LYS A 134 -0.97 -25.61 -3.38
N LYS A 135 -0.59 -26.80 -3.82
CA LYS A 135 -1.55 -27.86 -4.18
C LYS A 135 -2.10 -28.49 -2.90
N LEU A 136 -3.40 -28.71 -2.88
CA LEU A 136 -4.11 -29.44 -1.82
C LEU A 136 -4.29 -30.90 -2.23
N GLU A 137 -4.47 -31.78 -1.24
CA GLU A 137 -4.68 -33.22 -1.48
C GLU A 137 -5.98 -33.49 -2.23
N ASN A 138 -7.00 -32.67 -2.03
CA ASN A 138 -8.28 -32.71 -2.74
C ASN A 138 -8.21 -32.17 -4.19
N GLY A 139 -7.02 -31.88 -4.71
CA GLY A 139 -6.82 -31.31 -6.05
C GLY A 139 -7.04 -29.80 -6.17
N GLY A 140 -7.50 -29.15 -5.10
CA GLY A 140 -7.59 -27.69 -5.00
C GLY A 140 -6.22 -27.00 -4.99
N LYS A 141 -6.23 -25.68 -5.15
CA LYS A 141 -5.01 -24.85 -5.08
C LYS A 141 -5.25 -23.65 -4.20
N ILE A 142 -4.31 -23.40 -3.30
CA ILE A 142 -4.22 -22.14 -2.58
C ILE A 142 -3.34 -21.21 -3.39
N TYR A 143 -3.97 -20.19 -3.95
CA TYR A 143 -3.28 -19.09 -4.60
C TYR A 143 -2.80 -18.09 -3.55
N ARG A 144 -1.58 -17.59 -3.76
CA ARG A 144 -0.89 -16.69 -2.84
C ARG A 144 -0.28 -15.56 -3.64
N LEU A 145 -0.51 -14.36 -3.18
CA LEU A 145 0.15 -13.17 -3.70
C LEU A 145 0.49 -12.23 -2.56
N TRP A 146 1.38 -11.28 -2.84
CA TRP A 146 1.65 -10.21 -1.92
C TRP A 146 1.73 -8.88 -2.66
N PHE A 147 1.49 -7.80 -1.93
CA PHE A 147 1.79 -6.47 -2.43
C PHE A 147 2.28 -5.56 -1.29
N MET A 148 2.97 -4.50 -1.70
CA MET A 148 3.50 -3.47 -0.83
C MET A 148 3.09 -2.11 -1.39
N LYS A 149 2.86 -1.15 -0.49
CA LYS A 149 2.61 0.25 -0.84
C LYS A 149 3.82 1.07 -0.44
N ILE A 150 4.52 1.62 -1.43
CA ILE A 150 5.70 2.46 -1.20
C ILE A 150 5.31 3.90 -1.44
N GLU A 151 5.58 4.77 -0.46
CA GLU A 151 5.35 6.21 -0.63
C GLU A 151 6.13 6.71 -1.84
N ARG A 152 5.43 7.43 -2.72
CA ARG A 152 6.09 8.07 -3.85
C ARG A 152 6.78 9.33 -3.32
N GLU A 153 8.07 9.45 -3.61
CA GLU A 153 8.77 10.72 -3.36
C GLU A 153 8.03 11.84 -4.09
N LYS A 154 7.64 12.89 -3.35
CA LYS A 154 6.95 14.05 -3.92
C LYS A 154 7.78 14.60 -5.08
N GLN A 155 7.16 14.72 -6.25
CA GLN A 155 7.79 15.22 -7.47
C GLN A 155 8.43 16.61 -7.30
N SER A 156 8.08 17.37 -6.26
CA SER A 156 8.72 18.64 -5.89
C SER A 156 10.17 18.51 -5.40
N ARG A 157 10.64 17.34 -4.95
CA ARG A 157 12.08 17.11 -4.67
C ARG A 157 12.88 16.75 -5.91
N ARG A 158 12.21 16.38 -7.00
CA ARG A 158 12.77 16.18 -8.34
C ARG A 158 12.67 17.45 -9.19
N GLY A 159 12.57 18.60 -8.51
CA GLY A 159 12.37 19.94 -9.08
C GLY A 159 13.17 21.03 -8.36
N GLY A 160 14.26 20.66 -7.67
CA GLY A 160 15.30 21.61 -7.24
C GLY A 160 16.59 21.21 -7.93
N TRP A 161 17.10 22.07 -8.82
CA TRP A 161 18.26 21.87 -9.70
C TRP A 161 18.06 20.94 -10.90
N ASN A 162 17.48 21.51 -11.96
CA ASN A 162 17.80 21.09 -13.33
C ASN A 162 19.21 21.62 -13.67
N PHE A 163 20.25 20.87 -13.33
CA PHE A 163 21.58 21.09 -13.92
C PHE A 163 21.66 20.27 -15.20
N PRO A 164 21.78 20.91 -16.37
CA PRO A 164 22.01 20.19 -17.61
C PRO A 164 23.48 19.73 -17.60
N ILE A 165 23.77 18.58 -17.01
CA ILE A 165 24.96 17.82 -17.41
C ILE A 165 24.53 17.01 -18.63
N GLY A 166 24.58 17.67 -19.78
CA GLY A 166 24.41 17.02 -21.08
C GLY A 166 25.55 16.05 -21.31
N ILE A 167 25.28 14.74 -21.22
CA ILE A 167 25.99 13.74 -22.02
C ILE A 167 25.02 13.33 -23.12
N GLY A 168 24.84 14.26 -24.07
CA GLY A 168 24.32 13.93 -25.37
C GLY A 168 25.49 13.39 -26.20
N ILE A 169 25.39 12.14 -26.65
CA ILE A 169 26.19 11.63 -27.76
C ILE A 169 25.66 12.35 -29.01
N GLY A 170 26.17 13.55 -29.26
CA GLY A 170 26.03 14.27 -30.51
C GLY A 170 27.29 14.06 -31.33
N ILE A 171 27.19 13.26 -32.39
CA ILE A 171 28.22 13.17 -33.43
C ILE A 171 28.23 14.54 -34.13
N GLY A 172 29.33 15.26 -33.96
CA GLY A 172 29.51 16.62 -34.45
C GLY A 172 30.01 16.72 -35.91
N GLY A 173 30.07 17.97 -36.35
CA GLY A 173 30.70 18.47 -37.58
C GLY A 173 29.66 19.15 -38.47
N GLY A 174 29.66 20.45 -38.72
CA GLY A 174 30.67 21.49 -38.66
C GLY A 174 30.42 22.43 -39.85
N HIS A 175 30.89 23.68 -39.76
CA HIS A 175 31.01 24.69 -40.83
C HIS A 175 29.81 25.64 -41.15
N HIS A 176 30.00 26.89 -40.70
CA HIS A 176 29.67 28.21 -41.29
C HIS A 176 28.33 28.48 -42.01
N HIS A 177 27.59 29.50 -41.55
CA HIS A 177 27.38 30.81 -42.23
C HIS A 177 26.08 31.51 -41.76
N GLY A 178 26.21 32.75 -41.26
CA GLY A 178 25.25 33.85 -41.47
C GLY A 178 24.15 34.09 -40.42
N PRO A 179 23.86 35.37 -40.09
CA PRO A 179 22.73 35.75 -39.24
C PRO A 179 21.46 35.89 -40.11
N TRP A 180 20.32 35.43 -39.62
CA TRP A 180 19.03 35.68 -40.27
C TRP A 180 18.08 36.39 -39.29
N ILE A 181 17.76 37.64 -39.61
CA ILE A 181 16.64 38.39 -39.03
C ILE A 181 15.49 38.24 -40.01
N GLY A 182 14.40 37.62 -39.57
CA GLY A 182 13.13 37.55 -40.29
C GLY A 182 12.06 38.32 -39.53
N VAL A 183 11.71 39.51 -40.04
CA VAL A 183 10.45 40.21 -39.76
C VAL A 183 9.50 39.85 -40.91
N GLY A 184 8.24 39.51 -40.63
CA GLY A 184 7.26 39.31 -41.70
C GLY A 184 5.84 38.98 -41.26
N TRP A 185 5.02 40.04 -41.27
CA TRP A 185 3.55 40.17 -41.31
C TRP A 185 2.69 39.61 -40.17
#